data_AF-A0A956JIJ0-F1
#
_entry.id   AF-A0A956JIJ0-F1
#
_cell.length_a   1.000
_cell.length_b   1.000
_cell.length_c   1.000
_cell.angle_alpha   90.00
_cell.angle_beta   90.00
_cell.angle_gamma   90.00
#
_symmetry.space_group_name_H-M   'P 1'
#
loop_
_entity.id
_entity.type
_entity.pdbx_description
1 polymer ?
#
loop_
_entity_poly.entity_id
_entity_poly.type
_entity_poly.pdbx_seq_one_letter_code
_entity_poly.pdbx_strand_id
1 'polypeptide(L)'
;MRDLAITLAGGGNRTLYNLALVERWAERLEPRLAAVAGVSAGACMLCIHLAGRASEARDFWHVRRRAVSRNLDPARLLRGEAIAPHGDVYRDTLIHAFEHPGALERLQATPFPILILAAAPPSPLPPALGTILGFGAYSIEKKLRYGLLHPTFGRRLGFRPVVIDARTCTSAEELADLI
;
A
#
# COMPACT_ATOMS: atom_id res chain seq x y z
N MET A 1 26.87 -1.90 10.59
CA MET A 1 25.76 -2.28 11.50
C MET A 1 24.48 -1.76 10.86
N ARG A 2 23.35 -2.47 11.01
CA ARG A 2 22.03 -1.96 10.60
C ARG A 2 21.42 -1.24 11.79
N ASP A 3 21.08 0.04 11.61
CA ASP A 3 20.74 0.99 12.68
C ASP A 3 19.63 1.99 12.30
N LEU A 4 19.13 1.94 11.07
CA LEU A 4 18.12 2.88 10.54
C LEU A 4 16.78 2.18 10.28
N ALA A 5 15.68 2.83 10.63
CA ALA A 5 14.34 2.45 10.20
C ALA A 5 13.69 3.55 9.36
N ILE A 6 12.97 3.18 8.30
CA ILE A 6 12.20 4.11 7.46
C ILE A 6 10.73 3.73 7.47
N THR A 7 9.82 4.72 7.48
CA THR A 7 8.37 4.50 7.41
C THR A 7 7.76 5.37 6.32
N LEU A 8 7.19 4.75 5.28
CA LEU A 8 6.59 5.45 4.14
C LEU A 8 5.06 5.54 4.30
N ALA A 9 4.58 6.73 4.65
CA ALA A 9 3.16 7.01 4.71
C ALA A 9 2.50 6.89 3.32
N GLY A 10 1.30 6.31 3.27
CA GLY A 10 0.44 6.30 2.08
C GLY A 10 -0.14 7.69 1.79
N GLY A 11 -0.46 7.97 0.53
CA GLY A 11 -0.96 9.30 0.14
C GLY A 11 -1.46 9.45 -1.30
N GLY A 12 -1.74 8.35 -2.01
CA GLY A 12 -1.95 8.33 -3.47
C GLY A 12 -0.67 8.72 -4.21
N ASN A 13 -0.79 9.34 -5.39
CA ASN A 13 0.34 9.74 -6.25
C ASN A 13 1.46 10.55 -5.56
N ARG A 14 1.22 11.13 -4.38
CA ARG A 14 2.26 11.80 -3.57
C ARG A 14 3.35 10.85 -3.07
N THR A 15 3.11 9.53 -3.01
CA THR A 15 4.15 8.57 -2.63
C THR A 15 5.23 8.37 -3.70
N LEU A 16 5.07 8.94 -4.89
CA LEU A 16 6.15 9.08 -5.86
C LEU A 16 7.32 9.93 -5.32
N TYR A 17 7.06 10.91 -4.44
CA TYR A 17 8.13 11.63 -3.73
C TYR A 17 8.87 10.72 -2.74
N ASN A 18 8.16 9.79 -2.08
CA ASN A 18 8.77 8.81 -1.18
C ASN A 18 9.66 7.85 -1.99
N LEU A 19 9.17 7.36 -3.14
CA LEU A 19 9.93 6.52 -4.06
C LEU A 19 11.22 7.22 -4.52
N ALA A 20 11.10 8.44 -5.05
CA ALA A 20 12.24 9.20 -5.54
C ALA A 20 13.26 9.52 -4.42
N LEU A 21 12.82 9.68 -3.16
CA LEU A 21 13.71 9.84 -2.01
C LEU A 21 14.46 8.53 -1.72
N VAL A 22 13.79 7.38 -1.70
CA VAL A 22 14.47 6.09 -1.48
C VAL A 22 15.42 5.79 -2.64
N GLU A 23 14.98 5.90 -3.90
CA GLU A 23 15.81 5.74 -5.10
C GLU A 23 17.07 6.64 -5.06
N ARG A 24 16.94 7.92 -4.67
CA ARG A 24 18.05 8.88 -4.65
C ARG A 24 19.09 8.62 -3.56
N TRP A 25 18.72 7.90 -2.50
CA TRP A 25 19.57 7.71 -1.32
C TRP A 25 19.89 6.22 -1.02
N ALA A 26 19.37 5.27 -1.80
CA ALA A 26 19.47 3.82 -1.61
C ALA A 26 20.88 3.35 -1.18
N GLU A 27 21.92 3.71 -1.94
CA GLU A 27 23.33 3.36 -1.66
C GLU A 27 23.80 3.71 -0.23
N ARG A 28 23.25 4.78 0.36
CA ARG A 28 23.58 5.26 1.72
C ARG A 28 22.61 4.74 2.79
N LEU A 29 21.41 4.32 2.39
CA LEU A 29 20.35 3.87 3.30
C LEU A 29 20.38 2.35 3.46
N GLU A 30 20.38 1.56 2.38
CA GLU A 30 20.25 0.10 2.41
C GLU A 30 21.29 -0.63 3.28
N PRO A 31 22.58 -0.25 3.31
CA PRO A 31 23.55 -0.87 4.22
C PRO A 31 23.23 -0.65 5.71
N ARG A 32 22.41 0.36 6.02
CA ARG A 32 21.99 0.76 7.36
C ARG A 32 20.57 0.32 7.72
N LEU A 33 19.72 -0.03 6.75
CA LEU A 33 18.32 -0.40 7.00
C LEU A 33 18.23 -1.64 7.90
N ALA A 34 17.73 -1.44 9.12
CA ALA A 34 17.36 -2.47 10.08
C ALA A 34 15.90 -2.93 9.92
N ALA A 35 15.04 -2.03 9.42
CA ALA A 35 13.66 -2.32 9.04
C ALA A 35 13.15 -1.25 8.07
N VAL A 36 12.17 -1.60 7.25
CA VAL A 36 11.34 -0.61 6.52
C VAL A 36 9.86 -0.89 6.80
N ALA A 37 9.04 0.15 6.76
CA ALA A 37 7.61 0.05 7.01
C ALA A 37 6.80 0.90 6.03
N GLY A 38 5.56 0.51 5.74
CA GLY A 38 4.68 1.24 4.82
C GLY A 38 3.21 0.94 5.01
N VAL A 39 2.36 1.71 4.32
CA VAL A 39 0.91 1.49 4.23
C VAL A 39 0.40 1.90 2.84
N SER A 40 -0.41 1.04 2.20
CA SER A 40 -1.03 1.31 0.90
C SER A 40 -0.02 1.83 -0.13
N ALA A 41 -0.31 2.95 -0.78
CA ALA A 41 0.56 3.60 -1.76
C ALA A 41 2.02 3.83 -1.31
N GLY A 42 2.33 3.84 -0.01
CA GLY A 42 3.69 3.91 0.52
C GLY A 42 4.39 2.54 0.54
N ALA A 43 3.65 1.50 0.94
CA ALA A 43 4.10 0.10 0.87
C ALA A 43 4.28 -0.38 -0.58
N CYS A 44 3.32 -0.07 -1.45
CA CYS A 44 3.36 -0.43 -2.88
C CYS A 44 4.68 0.02 -3.55
N MET A 45 5.04 1.30 -3.40
CA MET A 45 6.27 1.86 -3.98
C MET A 45 7.54 1.25 -3.36
N LEU A 46 7.51 0.96 -2.06
CA LEU A 46 8.62 0.33 -1.33
C LEU A 46 8.91 -1.09 -1.83
N CYS A 47 7.89 -1.94 -1.94
CA CYS A 47 8.04 -3.31 -2.40
C CYS A 47 8.49 -3.35 -3.87
N ILE A 48 7.86 -2.55 -4.74
CA ILE A 48 8.22 -2.45 -6.16
C ILE A 48 9.68 -1.96 -6.36
N HIS A 49 10.16 -1.05 -5.50
CA HIS A 49 11.55 -0.60 -5.50
C HIS A 49 12.52 -1.72 -5.10
N LEU A 50 12.25 -2.41 -3.98
CA LEU A 50 13.10 -3.49 -3.45
C LEU A 50 13.13 -4.73 -4.38
N ALA A 51 12.05 -4.98 -5.13
CA ALA A 51 12.01 -5.98 -6.20
C ALA A 51 12.83 -5.58 -7.45
N GLY A 52 13.24 -4.32 -7.57
CA GLY A 52 13.97 -3.77 -8.72
C GLY A 52 13.09 -3.43 -9.93
N ARG A 53 11.76 -3.38 -9.79
CA ARG A 53 10.80 -3.20 -10.89
C ARG A 53 10.23 -1.77 -11.03
N ALA A 54 10.83 -0.79 -10.35
CA ALA A 54 10.30 0.58 -10.24
C ALA A 54 10.10 1.35 -11.55
N SER A 55 10.85 1.08 -12.62
CA SER A 55 10.58 1.70 -13.94
C SER A 55 9.44 1.01 -14.68
N GLU A 56 9.49 -0.31 -14.80
CA GLU A 56 8.47 -1.13 -15.48
C GLU A 56 7.08 -0.95 -14.86
N ALA A 57 6.98 -1.02 -13.53
CA ALA A 57 5.73 -0.80 -12.82
C ALA A 57 5.19 0.63 -12.98
N ARG A 58 6.09 1.64 -13.11
CA ARG A 58 5.72 3.03 -13.38
C ARG A 58 5.17 3.18 -14.81
N ASP A 59 5.78 2.55 -15.79
CA ASP A 59 5.35 2.57 -17.19
C ASP A 59 4.01 1.82 -17.37
N PHE A 60 3.85 0.65 -16.75
CA PHE A 60 2.58 -0.07 -16.69
C PHE A 60 1.48 0.76 -16.01
N TRP A 61 1.76 1.37 -14.85
CA TRP A 61 0.84 2.28 -14.15
C TRP A 61 0.42 3.47 -15.03
N HIS A 62 1.35 4.03 -15.81
CA HIS A 62 1.06 5.09 -16.77
C HIS A 62 0.15 4.64 -17.91
N VAL A 63 0.30 3.40 -18.42
CA VAL A 63 -0.61 2.83 -19.43
C VAL A 63 -1.97 2.50 -18.81
N ARG A 64 -2.00 1.77 -17.70
CA ARG A 64 -3.22 1.29 -17.03
C ARG A 64 -4.15 2.44 -16.62
N ARG A 65 -3.60 3.60 -16.21
CA ARG A 65 -4.40 4.79 -15.88
C ARG A 65 -4.90 5.61 -17.06
N ARG A 66 -4.52 5.34 -18.32
CA ARG A 66 -5.04 6.10 -19.49
C ARG A 66 -6.56 6.01 -19.65
N ALA A 67 -7.16 4.89 -19.24
CA ALA A 67 -8.61 4.70 -19.27
C ALA A 67 -9.34 5.30 -18.03
N VAL A 68 -8.61 5.74 -17.00
CA VAL A 68 -9.19 6.17 -15.72
C VAL A 68 -9.52 7.66 -15.76
N SER A 69 -10.69 7.98 -16.30
CA SER A 69 -11.18 9.37 -16.46
C SER A 69 -11.78 9.99 -15.19
N ARG A 70 -12.10 9.19 -14.16
CA ARG A 70 -12.77 9.63 -12.92
C ARG A 70 -12.24 8.89 -11.70
N ASN A 71 -12.24 9.55 -10.54
CA ASN A 71 -11.84 8.95 -9.25
C ASN A 71 -12.91 8.03 -8.64
N LEU A 72 -14.17 8.23 -9.02
CA LEU A 72 -15.31 7.38 -8.72
C LEU A 72 -16.15 7.29 -9.99
N ASP A 73 -16.54 6.09 -10.39
CA ASP A 73 -17.51 5.85 -11.45
C ASP A 73 -18.65 4.94 -10.91
N PRO A 74 -19.82 5.50 -10.58
CA PRO A 74 -20.97 4.71 -10.14
C PRO A 74 -21.45 3.68 -11.18
N ALA A 75 -21.16 3.86 -12.48
CA ALA A 75 -21.52 2.88 -13.50
C ALA A 75 -20.71 1.58 -13.40
N ARG A 76 -19.60 1.55 -12.65
CA ARG A 76 -18.87 0.32 -12.29
C ARG A 76 -19.73 -0.62 -11.43
N LEU A 77 -20.51 -0.07 -10.49
CA LEU A 77 -21.38 -0.86 -9.62
C LEU A 77 -22.44 -1.63 -10.42
N LEU A 78 -22.94 -1.05 -11.53
CA LEU A 78 -23.87 -1.70 -12.45
C LEU A 78 -23.27 -2.88 -13.23
N ARG A 79 -21.94 -3.07 -13.15
CA ARG A 79 -21.19 -4.17 -13.75
C ARG A 79 -20.57 -5.10 -12.69
N GLY A 80 -20.89 -4.91 -11.40
CA GLY A 80 -20.28 -5.64 -10.28
C GLY A 80 -18.85 -5.19 -9.93
N GLU A 81 -18.35 -4.13 -10.55
CA GLU A 81 -16.98 -3.62 -10.37
C GLU A 81 -16.88 -2.61 -9.21
N ALA A 82 -15.69 -2.46 -8.63
CA ALA A 82 -15.43 -1.49 -7.57
C ALA A 82 -15.56 -0.04 -8.07
N ILE A 83 -16.37 0.79 -7.39
CA ILE A 83 -16.68 2.19 -7.78
C ILE A 83 -15.42 3.07 -7.92
N ALA A 84 -14.38 2.80 -7.13
CA ALA A 84 -13.11 3.53 -7.16
C ALA A 84 -12.07 2.76 -8.02
N PRO A 85 -11.83 3.14 -9.29
CA PRO A 85 -11.01 2.34 -10.21
C PRO A 85 -9.53 2.25 -9.85
N HIS A 86 -9.03 3.09 -8.93
CA HIS A 86 -7.62 3.07 -8.51
C HIS A 86 -7.23 1.81 -7.74
N GLY A 87 -8.20 1.07 -7.16
CA GLY A 87 -7.93 -0.21 -6.48
C GLY A 87 -7.38 -1.25 -7.47
N ASP A 88 -8.13 -1.49 -8.54
CA ASP A 88 -7.74 -2.38 -9.65
C ASP A 88 -6.37 -1.98 -10.22
N VAL A 89 -6.13 -0.68 -10.44
CA VAL A 89 -4.84 -0.18 -10.96
C VAL A 89 -3.69 -0.51 -10.00
N TYR A 90 -3.87 -0.35 -8.68
CA TYR A 90 -2.85 -0.73 -7.69
C TYR A 90 -2.60 -2.24 -7.69
N ARG A 91 -3.67 -3.05 -7.67
CA ARG A 91 -3.58 -4.52 -7.67
C ARG A 91 -2.88 -5.04 -8.91
N ASP A 92 -3.32 -4.61 -10.09
CA ASP A 92 -2.74 -5.03 -11.38
C ASP A 92 -1.28 -4.61 -11.52
N THR A 93 -0.91 -3.42 -11.00
CA THR A 93 0.48 -2.94 -11.05
C THR A 93 1.40 -3.72 -10.10
N LEU A 94 0.90 -4.12 -8.94
CA LEU A 94 1.63 -5.00 -8.02
C LEU A 94 1.77 -6.40 -8.62
N ILE A 95 0.69 -6.98 -9.14
CA ILE A 95 0.71 -8.31 -9.78
C ILE A 95 1.70 -8.31 -10.95
N HIS A 96 1.59 -7.37 -11.90
CA HIS A 96 2.52 -7.26 -13.03
C HIS A 96 4.00 -7.13 -12.59
N ALA A 97 4.27 -6.38 -11.52
CA ALA A 97 5.63 -6.22 -10.99
C ALA A 97 6.17 -7.46 -10.25
N PHE A 98 5.31 -8.36 -9.78
CA PHE A 98 5.69 -9.50 -8.93
C PHE A 98 5.48 -10.89 -9.56
N GLU A 99 4.65 -11.02 -10.59
CA GLU A 99 4.64 -12.16 -11.53
C GLU A 99 5.96 -12.24 -12.33
N HIS A 100 6.62 -11.09 -12.53
CA HIS A 100 7.90 -10.99 -13.21
C HIS A 100 8.97 -11.86 -12.49
N PRO A 101 9.53 -12.91 -13.12
CA PRO A 101 10.37 -13.90 -12.43
C PRO A 101 11.53 -13.31 -11.63
N GLY A 102 11.74 -13.81 -10.40
CA GLY A 102 12.77 -13.31 -9.48
C GLY A 102 12.40 -12.05 -8.69
N ALA A 103 11.22 -11.43 -8.94
CA ALA A 103 10.82 -10.20 -8.25
C ALA A 103 10.38 -10.44 -6.80
N LEU A 104 9.58 -11.49 -6.55
CA LEU A 104 9.14 -11.84 -5.21
C LEU A 104 10.30 -12.42 -4.38
N GLU A 105 11.14 -13.24 -5.00
CA GLU A 105 12.33 -13.83 -4.39
C GLU A 105 13.35 -12.75 -3.99
N ARG A 106 13.49 -11.68 -4.80
CA ARG A 106 14.28 -10.49 -4.43
C ARG A 106 13.72 -9.79 -3.19
N LEU A 107 12.39 -9.64 -3.10
CA LEU A 107 11.72 -9.04 -1.95
C LEU A 107 11.92 -9.89 -0.69
N GLN A 108 11.67 -11.20 -0.78
CA GLN A 108 11.84 -12.17 0.31
C GLN A 108 13.31 -12.22 0.80
N ALA A 109 14.27 -12.16 -0.12
CA ALA A 109 15.70 -12.17 0.19
C ALA A 109 16.24 -10.85 0.79
N THR A 110 15.41 -9.81 0.96
CA THR A 110 15.88 -8.57 1.59
C THR A 110 16.32 -8.81 3.05
N PRO A 111 17.46 -8.23 3.47
CA PRO A 111 18.12 -8.58 4.73
C PRO A 111 17.56 -7.82 5.95
N PHE A 112 16.33 -7.31 5.85
CA PHE A 112 15.58 -6.57 6.87
C PHE A 112 14.06 -6.77 6.63
N PRO A 113 13.21 -6.70 7.67
CA PRO A 113 11.76 -6.82 7.52
C PRO A 113 11.13 -5.65 6.75
N ILE A 114 10.05 -5.96 6.01
CA ILE A 114 9.26 -5.03 5.21
C ILE A 114 7.84 -4.97 5.79
N LEU A 115 7.65 -4.11 6.78
CA LEU A 115 6.49 -4.10 7.67
C LEU A 115 5.31 -3.33 7.07
N ILE A 116 4.29 -4.04 6.59
CA ILE A 116 3.06 -3.46 6.05
C ILE A 116 2.06 -3.27 7.19
N LEU A 117 1.62 -2.03 7.40
CA LEU A 117 0.63 -1.67 8.42
C LEU A 117 -0.79 -1.68 7.84
N ALA A 118 -1.58 -2.67 8.24
CA ALA A 118 -3.00 -2.81 7.91
C ALA A 118 -3.90 -2.50 9.12
N ALA A 119 -5.22 -2.41 8.89
CA ALA A 119 -6.23 -2.24 9.94
C ALA A 119 -7.29 -3.34 9.85
N ALA A 120 -7.24 -4.31 10.76
CA ALA A 120 -8.25 -5.36 10.85
C ALA A 120 -9.57 -4.79 11.40
N PRO A 121 -10.72 -5.02 10.73
CA PRO A 121 -12.03 -4.71 11.28
C PRO A 121 -12.38 -5.66 12.44
N PRO A 122 -13.35 -5.30 13.31
CA PRO A 122 -13.91 -6.26 14.25
C PRO A 122 -14.60 -7.41 13.51
N SER A 123 -14.32 -8.64 13.92
CA SER A 123 -15.02 -9.83 13.42
C SER A 123 -16.47 -9.87 13.94
N PRO A 124 -17.47 -10.32 13.15
CA PRO A 124 -17.37 -10.91 11.81
C PRO A 124 -17.81 -9.95 10.69
N LEU A 125 -17.22 -8.74 10.58
CA LEU A 125 -17.52 -7.85 9.45
C LEU A 125 -16.93 -8.36 8.11
N PRO A 126 -17.72 -8.45 7.03
CA PRO A 126 -17.21 -8.62 5.68
C PRO A 126 -16.24 -7.48 5.27
N PRO A 127 -15.16 -7.74 4.50
CA PRO A 127 -14.13 -6.75 4.19
C PRO A 127 -14.65 -5.43 3.63
N ALA A 128 -15.62 -5.47 2.70
CA ALA A 128 -16.21 -4.27 2.12
C ALA A 128 -16.94 -3.38 3.17
N LEU A 129 -17.65 -4.00 4.12
CA LEU A 129 -18.30 -3.27 5.22
C LEU A 129 -17.28 -2.75 6.23
N GLY A 130 -16.22 -3.51 6.52
CA GLY A 130 -15.07 -3.04 7.30
C GLY A 130 -14.44 -1.79 6.68
N THR A 131 -14.17 -1.80 5.38
CA THR A 131 -13.63 -0.65 4.64
C THR A 131 -14.55 0.56 4.69
N ILE A 132 -15.86 0.39 4.47
CA ILE A 132 -16.85 1.48 4.54
C ILE A 132 -16.91 2.08 5.96
N LEU A 133 -16.97 1.24 7.00
CA LEU A 133 -17.02 1.71 8.40
C LEU A 133 -15.72 2.40 8.82
N GLY A 134 -14.56 1.87 8.43
CA GLY A 134 -13.25 2.45 8.72
C GLY A 134 -13.07 3.83 8.08
N PHE A 135 -13.32 3.95 6.76
CA PHE A 135 -13.24 5.24 6.06
C PHE A 135 -14.32 6.22 6.52
N GLY A 136 -15.53 5.74 6.82
CA GLY A 136 -16.62 6.56 7.38
C GLY A 136 -16.22 7.16 8.73
N ALA A 137 -15.76 6.34 9.67
CA ALA A 137 -15.31 6.78 11.00
C ALA A 137 -14.15 7.79 10.93
N TYR A 138 -13.14 7.51 10.10
CA TYR A 138 -12.03 8.43 9.83
C TYR A 138 -12.52 9.77 9.27
N SER A 139 -13.41 9.75 8.28
CA SER A 139 -13.90 10.95 7.60
C SER A 139 -14.82 11.79 8.48
N ILE A 140 -15.64 11.16 9.31
CA ILE A 140 -16.49 11.84 10.29
C ILE A 140 -15.60 12.51 11.35
N GLU A 141 -14.62 11.81 11.92
CA GLU A 141 -13.76 12.40 12.95
C GLU A 141 -12.91 13.54 12.39
N LYS A 142 -12.34 13.42 11.18
CA LYS A 142 -11.61 14.52 10.52
C LYS A 142 -12.48 15.74 10.21
N LYS A 143 -13.80 15.58 9.98
CA LYS A 143 -14.75 16.69 9.81
C LYS A 143 -15.13 17.34 11.14
N LEU A 144 -15.35 16.55 12.19
CA LEU A 144 -15.71 17.05 13.53
C LEU A 144 -14.52 17.63 14.31
N ARG A 145 -13.29 17.18 13.98
CA ARG A 145 -12.03 17.55 14.66
C ARG A 145 -11.00 17.98 13.63
N TYR A 146 -11.22 19.17 13.06
CA TYR A 146 -10.28 19.78 12.11
C TYR A 146 -8.87 19.85 12.72
N GLY A 147 -7.84 19.58 11.91
CA GLY A 147 -6.45 19.53 12.36
C GLY A 147 -6.02 18.28 13.15
N LEU A 148 -6.93 17.42 13.61
CA LEU A 148 -6.58 16.20 14.35
C LEU A 148 -5.67 15.28 13.50
N LEU A 149 -4.42 15.10 13.90
CA LEU A 149 -3.46 14.26 13.16
C LEU A 149 -3.83 12.78 13.22
N HIS A 150 -4.16 12.25 14.41
CA HIS A 150 -4.39 10.83 14.67
C HIS A 150 -5.84 10.54 15.12
N PRO A 151 -6.74 10.16 14.17
CA PRO A 151 -8.09 9.69 14.49
C PRO A 151 -8.13 8.50 15.45
N THR A 152 -9.16 8.49 16.29
CA THR A 152 -9.42 7.51 17.35
C THR A 152 -10.70 6.68 17.11
N PHE A 153 -11.62 7.15 16.26
CA PHE A 153 -12.94 6.53 16.07
C PHE A 153 -12.85 5.10 15.54
N GLY A 154 -11.93 4.79 14.61
CA GLY A 154 -11.71 3.42 14.15
C GLY A 154 -11.36 2.45 15.28
N ARG A 155 -10.46 2.85 16.20
CA ARG A 155 -10.11 2.05 17.39
C ARG A 155 -11.31 1.91 18.35
N ARG A 156 -12.14 2.94 18.49
CA ARG A 156 -13.38 2.89 19.29
C ARG A 156 -14.44 1.96 18.68
N LEU A 157 -14.46 1.81 17.35
CA LEU A 157 -15.25 0.80 16.63
C LEU A 157 -14.58 -0.58 16.61
N GLY A 158 -13.53 -0.82 17.40
CA GLY A 158 -12.88 -2.12 17.55
C GLY A 158 -11.87 -2.49 16.46
N PHE A 159 -11.55 -1.60 15.51
CA PHE A 159 -10.49 -1.83 14.53
C PHE A 159 -9.12 -1.90 15.21
N ARG A 160 -8.29 -2.87 14.80
CA ARG A 160 -6.96 -3.13 15.39
C ARG A 160 -5.87 -2.94 14.35
N PRO A 161 -4.73 -2.30 14.67
CA PRO A 161 -3.58 -2.29 13.79
C PRO A 161 -3.03 -3.72 13.69
N VAL A 162 -2.66 -4.14 12.48
CA VAL A 162 -1.96 -5.39 12.20
C VAL A 162 -0.73 -5.05 11.39
N VAL A 163 0.39 -5.71 11.69
CA VAL A 163 1.66 -5.53 10.98
C VAL A 163 2.12 -6.88 10.48
N ILE A 164 2.39 -6.98 9.17
CA ILE A 164 2.83 -8.19 8.48
C ILE A 164 4.13 -7.87 7.74
N ASP A 165 5.09 -8.78 7.75
CA ASP A 165 6.33 -8.63 6.97
C ASP A 165 6.07 -9.15 5.55
N ALA A 166 6.11 -8.28 4.53
CA ALA A 166 5.81 -8.64 3.14
C ALA A 166 6.72 -9.75 2.58
N ARG A 167 7.84 -10.05 3.25
CA ARG A 167 8.72 -11.19 2.95
C ARG A 167 8.11 -12.55 3.28
N THR A 168 6.98 -12.61 3.99
CA THR A 168 6.24 -13.87 4.21
C THR A 168 5.25 -14.17 3.10
N CYS A 169 4.97 -13.23 2.20
CA CYS A 169 4.04 -13.46 1.10
C CYS A 169 4.61 -14.46 0.09
N THR A 170 3.76 -15.39 -0.32
CA THR A 170 4.11 -16.55 -1.16
C THR A 170 3.74 -16.37 -2.64
N SER A 171 2.87 -15.40 -2.96
CA SER A 171 2.50 -15.05 -4.33
C SER A 171 2.39 -13.54 -4.55
N ALA A 172 2.30 -13.12 -5.81
CA ALA A 172 2.11 -11.73 -6.20
C ALA A 172 0.73 -11.19 -5.76
N GLU A 173 -0.30 -12.05 -5.79
CA GLU A 173 -1.65 -11.75 -5.32
C GLU A 173 -1.72 -11.61 -3.79
N GLU A 174 -1.05 -12.49 -3.03
CA GLU A 174 -0.99 -12.38 -1.57
C GLU A 174 -0.35 -11.04 -1.15
N LEU A 175 0.72 -10.65 -1.84
CA LEU A 175 1.38 -9.35 -1.63
C LEU A 175 0.51 -8.17 -2.08
N ALA A 176 -0.27 -8.32 -3.15
CA ALA A 176 -1.17 -7.27 -3.65
C ALA A 176 -2.41 -7.08 -2.77
N ASP A 177 -2.94 -8.15 -2.19
CA ASP A 177 -4.10 -8.12 -1.27
C ASP A 177 -3.71 -7.68 0.16
N LEU A 178 -2.41 -7.63 0.47
CA LEU A 178 -1.85 -7.12 1.74
C LEU A 178 -1.70 -5.58 1.81
N ILE A 179 -1.63 -4.86 0.67
CA ILE A 179 -1.06 -3.49 0.58
C ILE A 179 -2.11 -2.35 0.57
#